data_AF-A0A5D2X1K9-F1
#
_entry.id   AF-A0A5D2X1K9-F1
#
_cell.length_a   1.000
_cell.length_b   1.000
_cell.length_c   1.000
_cell.angle_alpha   90.00
_cell.angle_beta   90.00
_cell.angle_gamma   90.00
#
_symmetry.space_group_name_H-M   'P 1'
#
loop_
_entity.id
_entity.type
_entity.pdbx_description
1 polymer ?
#
loop_
_entity_poly.entity_id
_entity_poly.type
_entity_poly.pdbx_seq_one_letter_code
_entity_poly.pdbx_strand_id
1 'polypeptide(L)'
;MPQGKLQVVLVSAKGLENTDFLCNMDPYVLLTCRTQEQKSSVASGKGSEPEWNEDFIFNISEGASELALKIMDSDAGSQDDFVGEVAIPLEPVFIERNIPLTPYTVVKDGEYRGEIKFGLTFTPEERESRDFEVEESFGGWKQSSYTD
;
A
#
# COMPACT_ATOMS: atom_id res chain seq x y z
N MET A 1 14.74 1.32 14.10
CA MET A 1 13.38 1.44 13.51
C MET A 1 12.84 0.05 13.25
N PRO A 2 11.53 -0.19 13.42
CA PRO A 2 10.94 -1.48 13.08
C PRO A 2 11.06 -1.72 11.57
N GLN A 3 11.44 -2.94 11.19
CA GLN A 3 11.44 -3.42 9.81
C GLN A 3 10.26 -4.39 9.65
N GLY A 4 9.59 -4.34 8.51
CA GLY A 4 8.37 -5.12 8.33
C GLY A 4 7.65 -4.84 7.02
N LYS A 5 6.42 -5.33 6.92
CA LYS A 5 5.53 -5.11 5.79
C LYS A 5 4.39 -4.20 6.23
N LEU A 6 4.22 -3.09 5.51
CA LEU A 6 3.08 -2.21 5.64
C LEU A 6 2.07 -2.55 4.55
N GLN A 7 0.92 -3.03 4.94
CA GLN A 7 -0.22 -3.22 4.06
C GLN A 7 -1.09 -1.96 4.09
N VAL A 8 -1.39 -1.40 2.93
CA VAL A 8 -2.25 -0.25 2.71
C VAL A 8 -3.48 -0.73 1.96
N VAL A 9 -4.66 -0.64 2.57
CA VAL A 9 -5.92 -1.04 1.94
C VAL A 9 -6.65 0.20 1.47
N LEU A 10 -6.60 0.47 0.17
CA LEU A 10 -7.26 1.60 -0.47
C LEU A 10 -8.69 1.21 -0.86
N VAL A 11 -9.69 1.91 -0.30
CA VAL A 11 -11.10 1.56 -0.54
C VAL A 11 -11.73 2.49 -1.56
N SER A 12 -11.87 3.75 -1.22
CA SER A 12 -12.56 4.75 -2.06
C SER A 12 -12.16 6.16 -1.67
N ALA A 13 -12.42 7.12 -2.55
CA ALA A 13 -12.38 8.54 -2.23
C ALA A 13 -13.76 9.17 -2.46
N LYS A 14 -14.03 10.26 -1.75
CA LYS A 14 -15.30 10.97 -1.81
C LYS A 14 -15.07 12.48 -1.69
N GLY A 15 -15.92 13.23 -2.37
CA GLY A 15 -15.93 14.69 -2.26
C GLY A 15 -14.67 15.31 -2.83
N LEU A 16 -14.09 14.66 -3.86
CA LEU A 16 -12.96 15.21 -4.57
C LEU A 16 -13.39 16.50 -5.29
N GLU A 17 -12.97 17.65 -4.78
CA GLU A 17 -13.36 18.95 -5.31
C GLU A 17 -12.39 19.34 -6.44
N ASN A 18 -12.78 19.03 -7.67
CA ASN A 18 -12.20 19.66 -8.86
C ASN A 18 -13.34 20.20 -9.73
N THR A 19 -13.02 21.22 -10.50
CA THR A 19 -13.97 22.20 -11.05
C THR A 19 -14.86 21.64 -12.19
N ASP A 20 -14.68 20.38 -12.60
CA ASP A 20 -15.32 19.75 -13.79
C ASP A 20 -16.02 18.37 -13.52
N PHE A 21 -16.29 18.07 -12.24
CA PHE A 21 -16.39 16.71 -11.64
C PHE A 21 -17.60 15.77 -11.88
N LEU A 22 -18.31 15.80 -13.02
CA LEU A 22 -19.47 14.87 -13.17
C LEU A 22 -19.55 14.00 -14.43
N CYS A 23 -18.64 14.11 -15.42
CA CYS A 23 -18.82 13.31 -16.65
C CYS A 23 -17.66 12.42 -17.12
N ASN A 24 -16.38 12.76 -16.93
CA ASN A 24 -15.26 11.91 -17.39
C ASN A 24 -14.00 12.18 -16.56
N MET A 25 -13.99 11.72 -15.30
CA MET A 25 -12.77 11.74 -14.49
C MET A 25 -12.24 10.32 -14.34
N ASP A 26 -10.93 10.16 -14.48
CA ASP A 26 -10.19 8.91 -14.42
C ASP A 26 -9.13 9.00 -13.30
N PRO A 27 -9.55 9.12 -12.01
CA PRO A 27 -8.61 9.32 -10.92
C PRO A 27 -7.85 8.03 -10.59
N TYR A 28 -6.56 8.18 -10.32
CA TYR A 28 -5.68 7.14 -9.79
C TYR A 28 -4.87 7.67 -8.61
N VAL A 29 -4.45 6.76 -7.73
CA VAL A 29 -3.68 7.09 -6.52
C VAL A 29 -2.27 6.58 -6.67
N LEU A 30 -1.30 7.47 -6.50
CA LEU A 30 0.11 7.17 -6.43
C LEU A 30 0.54 7.11 -4.97
N LEU A 31 0.85 5.92 -4.50
CA LEU A 31 1.34 5.65 -3.16
C LEU A 31 2.88 5.62 -3.19
N THR A 32 3.50 6.59 -2.56
CA THR A 32 4.95 6.71 -2.43
C THR A 32 5.36 6.47 -0.99
N CYS A 33 6.14 5.42 -0.77
CA CYS A 33 6.73 5.07 0.51
C CYS A 33 8.25 4.96 0.35
N ARG A 34 8.95 6.04 0.69
CA ARG A 34 10.42 6.16 0.60
C ARG A 34 10.95 5.91 -0.83
N THR A 35 11.42 4.70 -1.12
CA THR A 35 11.96 4.29 -2.44
C THR A 35 10.97 3.43 -3.24
N GLN A 36 9.83 3.07 -2.65
CA GLN A 36 8.79 2.28 -3.30
C GLN A 36 7.69 3.22 -3.75
N GLU A 37 7.32 3.12 -5.02
CA GLU A 37 6.20 3.82 -5.60
C GLU A 37 5.26 2.78 -6.20
N GLN A 38 3.99 2.83 -5.83
CA GLN A 38 2.94 1.98 -6.37
C GLN A 38 1.78 2.84 -6.82
N LYS A 39 1.23 2.52 -7.99
CA LYS A 39 0.06 3.20 -8.54
C LYS A 39 -1.14 2.28 -8.43
N SER A 40 -2.29 2.86 -8.08
CA SER A 40 -3.57 2.17 -8.13
C SER A 40 -4.08 2.04 -9.55
N SER A 41 -5.13 1.23 -9.70
CA SER A 41 -5.94 1.20 -10.89
C SER A 41 -6.62 2.55 -11.12
N VAL A 42 -6.89 2.88 -12.38
CA VAL A 42 -7.62 4.10 -12.76
C VAL A 42 -9.11 3.83 -12.55
N ALA A 43 -9.76 4.63 -11.71
CA ALA A 43 -11.18 4.45 -11.38
C ALA A 43 -12.08 5.11 -12.45
N SER A 44 -12.00 4.59 -13.67
CA SER A 44 -12.74 5.10 -14.83
C SER A 44 -14.25 4.98 -14.67
N GLY A 45 -14.97 6.07 -14.94
CA GLY A 45 -16.44 6.08 -14.99
C GLY A 45 -17.15 6.02 -13.63
N LYS A 46 -16.43 6.24 -12.53
CA LYS A 46 -16.99 6.27 -11.16
C LYS A 46 -17.37 7.66 -10.65
N GLY A 47 -17.06 8.72 -11.41
CA GLY A 47 -17.48 10.09 -11.11
C GLY A 47 -16.88 10.61 -9.80
N SER A 48 -17.71 11.18 -8.92
CA SER A 48 -17.27 11.86 -7.69
C SER A 48 -16.97 10.93 -6.49
N GLU A 49 -17.17 9.62 -6.65
CA GLU A 49 -16.94 8.59 -5.61
C GLU A 49 -16.16 7.41 -6.21
N PRO A 50 -14.89 7.60 -6.61
CA PRO A 50 -14.07 6.50 -7.11
C PRO A 50 -13.83 5.44 -6.05
N GLU A 51 -13.99 4.18 -6.44
CA GLU A 51 -13.72 3.00 -5.62
C GLU A 51 -12.62 2.18 -6.28
N TRP A 52 -11.58 1.85 -5.51
CA TRP A 52 -10.47 1.01 -5.97
C TRP A 52 -10.59 -0.38 -5.36
N ASN A 53 -10.82 -0.45 -4.04
CA ASN A 53 -10.80 -1.70 -3.27
C ASN A 53 -9.53 -2.52 -3.53
N GLU A 54 -8.38 -1.86 -3.55
CA GLU A 54 -7.07 -2.44 -3.82
C GLU A 54 -6.21 -2.46 -2.55
N ASP A 55 -5.40 -3.50 -2.38
CA ASP A 55 -4.39 -3.58 -1.33
C ASP A 55 -2.98 -3.47 -1.90
N PHE A 56 -2.14 -2.71 -1.20
CA PHE A 56 -0.75 -2.48 -1.55
C PHE A 56 0.14 -2.90 -0.39
N ILE A 57 1.22 -3.62 -0.66
CA ILE A 57 2.18 -4.03 0.36
C ILE A 57 3.49 -3.30 0.11
N PHE A 58 3.99 -2.61 1.13
CA PHE A 58 5.26 -1.89 1.13
C PHE A 58 6.22 -2.52 2.13
N ASN A 59 7.48 -2.70 1.72
CA ASN A 59 8.52 -3.13 2.64
C ASN A 59 9.03 -1.92 3.45
N ILE A 60 8.74 -1.89 4.75
CA ILE A 60 9.28 -0.88 5.66
C ILE A 60 10.72 -1.24 5.98
N SER A 61 11.60 -0.34 5.58
CA SER A 61 13.05 -0.40 5.80
C SER A 61 13.50 0.82 6.59
N GLU A 62 14.73 0.78 7.09
CA GLU A 62 15.28 1.83 7.96
C GLU A 62 15.32 3.20 7.25
N GLY A 63 14.40 4.11 7.58
CA GLY A 63 14.23 5.42 6.94
C GLY A 63 12.86 5.67 6.29
N ALA A 64 11.93 4.72 6.33
CA ALA A 64 10.52 4.96 5.98
C ALA A 64 9.77 5.55 7.18
N SER A 65 9.57 6.87 7.18
CA SER A 65 8.87 7.61 8.24
C SER A 65 7.44 8.01 7.88
N GLU A 66 7.13 8.13 6.59
CA GLU A 66 5.84 8.63 6.09
C GLU A 66 5.42 7.91 4.81
N LEU A 67 4.11 7.82 4.60
CA LEU A 67 3.46 7.36 3.39
C LEU A 67 2.74 8.54 2.75
N ALA A 68 3.14 8.88 1.53
CA ALA A 68 2.48 9.89 0.71
C ALA A 68 1.54 9.21 -0.29
N LEU A 69 0.28 9.64 -0.32
CA LEU A 69 -0.71 9.25 -1.33
C LEU A 69 -1.05 10.48 -2.14
N LYS A 70 -0.78 10.45 -3.45
CA LYS A 70 -1.11 11.52 -4.38
C LYS A 70 -2.22 11.07 -5.29
N ILE A 71 -3.27 11.86 -5.41
CA ILE A 71 -4.41 11.60 -6.29
C ILE A 71 -4.19 12.42 -7.55
N MET A 72 -4.17 11.72 -8.68
CA MET A 72 -3.95 12.27 -10.02
C MET A 72 -5.13 11.89 -10.90
N ASP A 73 -5.52 12.76 -11.83
CA ASP A 73 -6.53 12.50 -12.84
C ASP A 73 -5.87 12.19 -14.18
N SER A 74 -6.08 10.98 -14.69
CA SER A 74 -5.50 10.54 -15.97
C SER A 74 -6.37 11.01 -17.13
N ASP A 75 -6.12 12.21 -17.64
CA ASP A 75 -6.81 12.69 -18.83
C ASP A 75 -6.16 12.13 -20.11
N ALA A 76 -6.92 11.39 -20.92
CA ALA A 76 -6.40 10.71 -22.11
C ALA A 76 -5.89 11.66 -23.23
N GLY A 77 -6.05 12.98 -23.10
CA GLY A 77 -5.63 13.97 -24.09
C GLY A 77 -4.78 15.13 -23.57
N SER A 78 -4.55 15.24 -22.26
CA SER A 78 -3.90 16.39 -21.61
C SER A 78 -2.84 15.96 -20.60
N GLN A 79 -2.13 16.92 -19.98
CA GLN A 79 -1.30 16.63 -18.80
C GLN A 79 -2.21 16.14 -17.66
N ASP A 80 -1.78 15.11 -16.94
CA ASP A 80 -2.49 14.60 -15.79
C ASP A 80 -2.73 15.72 -14.75
N ASP A 81 -3.95 15.82 -14.25
CA ASP A 81 -4.33 16.87 -13.32
C ASP A 81 -4.10 16.41 -11.88
N PHE A 82 -3.28 17.15 -11.13
CA PHE A 82 -3.06 16.85 -9.72
C PHE A 82 -4.30 17.23 -8.92
N VAL A 83 -4.96 16.26 -8.28
CA VAL A 83 -6.21 16.49 -7.53
C VAL A 83 -5.90 16.87 -6.09
N GLY A 84 -4.93 16.19 -5.48
CA GLY A 84 -4.45 16.49 -4.14
C GLY A 84 -3.60 15.38 -3.55
N GLU A 85 -3.11 15.59 -2.33
CA GLU A 85 -2.24 14.64 -1.64
C GLU A 85 -2.62 14.45 -0.17
N VAL A 86 -2.15 13.33 0.37
CA VAL A 86 -2.27 12.95 1.77
C VAL A 86 -0.93 12.40 2.21
N ALA A 87 -0.34 12.98 3.25
CA ALA A 87 0.88 12.48 3.86
C ALA A 87 0.58 11.98 5.28
N ILE A 88 0.75 10.67 5.52
CA ILE A 88 0.51 10.05 6.83
C ILE A 88 1.83 9.59 7.43
N PRO A 89 2.17 10.01 8.66
CA PRO A 89 3.32 9.48 9.37
C PRO A 89 3.09 8.00 9.71
N LEU A 90 4.08 7.16 9.46
CA LEU A 90 4.04 5.74 9.78
C LEU A 90 4.34 5.46 11.27
N GLU A 91 4.85 6.45 11.98
CA GLU A 91 5.13 6.40 13.42
C GLU A 91 3.95 5.87 14.27
N PRO A 92 2.73 6.43 14.19
CA PRO A 92 1.56 5.88 14.90
C PRO A 92 1.20 4.47 14.42
N VAL A 93 1.35 4.18 13.13
CA VAL A 93 1.07 2.86 12.55
C VAL A 93 1.98 1.78 13.15
N PHE A 94 3.25 2.11 13.41
CA PHE A 94 4.18 1.20 14.07
C PHE A 94 3.81 0.93 15.54
N ILE A 95 3.15 1.89 16.20
CA ILE A 95 2.71 1.77 17.59
C ILE A 95 1.40 0.98 17.66
N GLU A 96 0.39 1.38 16.89
CA GLU A 96 -0.94 0.76 16.88
C GLU A 96 -0.96 -0.59 16.16
N ARG A 97 -0.01 -0.83 15.24
CA ARG A 97 0.09 -1.98 14.31
C ARG A 97 -1.05 -2.11 13.31
N ASN A 98 -2.25 -1.64 13.64
CA ASN A 98 -3.41 -1.69 12.77
C ASN A 98 -4.21 -0.39 12.92
N ILE A 99 -4.24 0.38 11.84
CA ILE A 99 -5.14 1.50 11.65
C ILE A 99 -6.30 1.00 10.79
N PRO A 100 -7.55 1.04 11.30
CA PRO A 100 -8.71 0.63 10.53
C PRO A 100 -8.93 1.55 9.32
N LEU A 101 -9.89 1.19 8.47
CA LEU A 101 -10.27 1.99 7.30
C LEU A 101 -10.81 3.37 7.72
N THR A 102 -9.94 4.37 7.73
CA THR A 102 -10.27 5.74 8.16
C THR A 102 -10.28 6.69 6.96
N PRO A 103 -11.21 7.67 6.94
CA PRO A 103 -11.17 8.76 5.97
C PRO A 103 -10.05 9.74 6.35
N TYR A 104 -9.23 10.10 5.36
CA TYR A 104 -8.19 11.09 5.46
C TYR A 104 -8.49 12.25 4.52
N THR A 105 -8.27 13.46 5.01
CA THR A 105 -8.48 14.67 4.23
C THR A 105 -7.42 14.81 3.15
N VAL A 106 -7.87 14.93 1.91
CA VAL A 106 -7.03 15.26 0.75
C VAL A 106 -6.86 16.76 0.70
N VAL A 107 -5.61 17.22 0.61
CA VAL A 107 -5.27 18.64 0.56
C VAL A 107 -4.47 18.92 -0.71
N LYS A 108 -4.76 20.04 -1.37
CA LYS A 108 -3.95 20.56 -2.49
C LYS A 108 -3.65 22.02 -2.23
N ASP A 109 -2.36 22.38 -2.17
CA ASP A 109 -1.93 23.76 -1.95
C ASP A 109 -2.54 24.44 -0.69
N GLY A 110 -2.83 23.64 0.34
CA GLY A 110 -3.49 24.10 1.57
C GLY A 110 -5.02 24.16 1.52
N GLU A 111 -5.63 23.78 0.40
CA GLU A 111 -7.07 23.76 0.21
C GLU A 111 -7.63 22.33 0.39
N TYR A 112 -8.76 22.22 1.09
CA TYR A 112 -9.47 20.96 1.24
C TYR A 112 -10.02 20.51 -0.11
N ARG A 113 -9.63 19.32 -0.54
CA ARG A 113 -10.02 18.74 -1.82
C ARG A 113 -10.89 17.51 -1.69
N GLY A 114 -11.27 17.08 -0.49
CA GLY A 114 -12.08 15.88 -0.28
C GLY A 114 -11.49 14.91 0.72
N GLU A 115 -11.94 13.67 0.68
CA GLU A 115 -11.55 12.63 1.63
C GLU A 115 -11.24 11.33 0.89
N ILE A 116 -10.18 10.64 1.30
CA ILE A 116 -9.79 9.31 0.82
C ILE A 116 -9.84 8.33 1.98
N LYS A 117 -10.49 7.19 1.79
CA LYS A 117 -10.63 6.14 2.80
C LYS A 117 -9.64 5.02 2.53
N PHE A 118 -8.72 4.82 3.47
CA PHE A 118 -7.79 3.71 3.44
C PHE A 118 -7.43 3.24 4.86
N GLY A 119 -6.90 2.03 4.95
CA GLY A 119 -6.46 1.41 6.20
C GLY A 119 -4.99 1.03 6.12
N LEU A 120 -4.32 0.96 7.26
CA LEU A 120 -2.89 0.68 7.36
C LEU A 120 -2.67 -0.47 8.33
N THR A 121 -1.97 -1.51 7.93
CA THR A 121 -1.60 -2.62 8.82
C THR A 121 -0.11 -2.85 8.74
N PHE A 122 0.58 -2.70 9.85
CA PHE A 122 2.00 -2.95 9.96
C PHE A 122 2.25 -4.33 10.59
N THR A 123 2.89 -5.20 9.81
CA THR A 123 3.35 -6.51 10.23
C THR A 123 4.87 -6.45 10.42
N PRO A 124 5.39 -6.49 11.65
CA PRO A 124 6.83 -6.55 11.87
C PRO A 124 7.39 -7.82 11.23
N GLU A 125 8.50 -7.69 10.51
CA GLU A 125 9.24 -8.85 10.03
C GLU A 125 10.06 -9.35 11.23
N GLU A 126 9.51 -10.33 11.95
CA GLU A 126 10.36 -11.16 12.78
C GLU A 126 11.35 -11.84 11.85
N ARG A 127 12.65 -11.70 12.14
CA ARG A 127 13.69 -12.46 11.47
C ARG A 127 13.45 -13.92 11.80
N GLU A 128 12.57 -14.56 11.06
CA GLU A 128 12.55 -16.00 10.99
C GLU A 128 13.87 -16.34 10.30
N SER A 129 14.83 -16.78 11.12
CA SER A 129 15.97 -17.54 10.64
C SER A 129 15.43 -18.49 9.59
N ARG A 130 15.91 -18.40 8.35
CA ARG A 130 15.76 -19.49 7.41
C ARG A 130 16.51 -20.66 8.03
N ASP A 131 15.84 -21.40 8.89
CA ASP A 131 16.21 -22.76 9.22
C ASP A 131 16.27 -23.47 7.86
N PHE A 132 17.50 -23.79 7.48
CA PHE A 132 17.77 -24.71 6.40
C PHE A 132 17.01 -25.99 6.74
N GLU A 133 15.89 -26.26 6.07
CA GLU A 133 15.44 -27.63 5.90
C GLU A 133 16.47 -28.32 4.98
N VAL A 134 17.58 -28.76 5.59
CA VAL A 134 18.36 -29.87 5.05
C VAL A 134 17.41 -31.05 5.10
N GLU A 135 16.91 -31.43 3.93
CA GLU A 135 16.15 -32.66 3.74
C GLU A 135 17.04 -33.84 4.15
N GLU A 136 16.96 -34.26 5.41
CA GLU A 136 17.57 -35.48 5.93
C GLU A 136 16.86 -36.69 5.32
N SER A 137 17.25 -37.06 4.10
CA SER A 137 16.86 -38.34 3.51
C SER A 137 17.65 -39.46 4.19
N PHE A 138 17.16 -39.95 5.34
CA PHE A 138 17.60 -41.19 5.97
C PHE A 138 17.19 -42.40 5.11
N GLY A 139 18.02 -42.73 4.11
CA GLY A 139 17.97 -44.00 3.38
C GLY A 139 18.81 -45.05 4.10
N GLY A 140 18.14 -45.97 4.80
CA GLY A 140 18.73 -46.92 5.74
C GLY A 140 19.83 -47.84 5.19
N TRP A 141 20.91 -47.97 5.96
CA TRP A 141 21.88 -49.05 5.82
C TRP A 141 21.27 -50.33 6.37
N LYS A 142 20.93 -51.28 5.49
CA LYS A 142 20.68 -52.66 5.89
C LYS A 142 22.02 -53.38 6.08
N GLN A 143 22.27 -53.73 7.33
CA GLN A 143 23.35 -54.61 7.76
C GLN A 143 22.87 -56.07 7.67
N SER A 144 23.60 -56.93 6.96
CA SER A 144 23.63 -58.38 7.23
C SER A 144 24.83 -59.06 6.57
N SER A 145 25.85 -59.28 7.41
CA SER A 145 26.76 -60.44 7.58
C SER A 145 27.38 -61.20 6.39
N TYR A 146 28.71 -61.31 6.45
CA TYR A 146 29.60 -62.23 5.72
C TYR A 146 29.39 -63.73 6.11
N THR A 147 29.45 -64.59 5.09
CA THR A 147 30.15 -65.90 4.93
C THR A 147 30.23 -66.92 6.08
N ASP A 148 29.84 -68.16 5.77
CA ASP A 148 30.77 -69.29 5.50
C ASP A 148 30.30 -70.05 4.25
#